data_AF-A0A349JTG1-F1
#
_entry.id   AF-A0A349JTG1-F1
#
_cell.length_a   1.000
_cell.length_b   1.000
_cell.length_c   1.000
_cell.angle_alpha   90.00
_cell.angle_beta   90.00
_cell.angle_gamma   90.00
#
_symmetry.space_group_name_H-M   'P 1'
#
loop_
_entity.id
_entity.type
_entity.pdbx_description
1 polymer ?
#
loop_
_entity_poly.entity_id
_entity_poly.type
_entity_poly.pdbx_seq_one_letter_code
_entity_poly.pdbx_strand_id
1 'polypeptide(L)'
;DGIRATVYDHTVNVYGIDPATGFAARPLDNYGVQYGLDILNSGQITKAQFIALNRDVGGYDADLNHVPERHRANPEATRRAVDTGRVLYGGAGLATTPVIDYRSYTDDREGGDIHMIVHQFSTRARLVAANGHADNHVMNVGGRWGYTEDRPDLGVLFRQMDRWLTNIQADDEPIALSEKVVRAKPAGLADNCWDTRGGGRGGGQARGRVNVMEPLAYEGAGTCGEIYPAYPTPRHVAGGPLANNIVSCHLKPLDRADYEVEFTNEEWSALGEIFPDGVCDWAQGDLHGQGYQGTWLSFGPSDVNRAR
;
A
#
# COMPACT_ATOMS: atom_id res chain seq x y z
N ASP A 1 4.93 7.71 33.03
CA ASP A 1 6.21 7.02 32.81
C ASP A 1 5.99 5.57 32.45
N GLY A 2 6.27 5.22 31.20
CA GLY A 2 6.10 3.88 30.65
C GLY A 2 6.64 3.83 29.22
N ILE A 3 6.86 2.61 28.70
CA ILE A 3 7.29 2.40 27.32
C ILE A 3 6.11 2.72 26.40
N ARG A 4 6.28 3.68 25.48
CA ARG A 4 5.32 3.93 24.40
C ARG A 4 5.69 3.07 23.20
N ALA A 5 4.83 2.10 22.89
CA ALA A 5 5.06 1.14 21.80
C ALA A 5 4.15 1.42 20.59
N THR A 6 3.90 2.71 20.28
CA THR A 6 3.10 3.05 19.10
C THR A 6 3.87 2.75 17.80
N VAL A 7 3.14 2.75 16.68
CA VAL A 7 3.72 2.52 15.35
C VAL A 7 4.83 3.51 14.99
N TYR A 8 4.91 4.69 15.62
CA TYR A 8 5.96 5.67 15.34
C TYR A 8 7.08 5.67 16.38
N ASP A 9 6.77 5.37 17.66
CA ASP A 9 7.76 5.40 18.73
C ASP A 9 8.86 4.34 18.54
N HIS A 10 8.52 3.17 17.97
CA HIS A 10 9.52 2.15 17.66
C HIS A 10 10.49 2.58 16.52
N THR A 11 10.15 3.62 15.74
CA THR A 11 11.00 4.19 14.68
C THR A 11 11.47 5.61 14.99
N VAL A 12 11.49 6.03 16.26
CA VAL A 12 11.93 7.39 16.66
C VAL A 12 13.36 7.72 16.18
N ASN A 13 14.25 6.74 16.14
CA ASN A 13 15.61 6.93 15.64
C ASN A 13 15.67 7.27 14.15
N VAL A 14 14.62 6.95 13.39
CA VAL A 14 14.48 7.27 11.97
C VAL A 14 13.73 8.59 11.82
N TYR A 15 12.52 8.69 12.36
CA TYR A 15 11.65 9.85 12.15
C TYR A 15 12.02 11.07 13.00
N GLY A 16 12.81 10.88 14.06
CA GLY A 16 13.15 11.92 15.02
C GLY A 16 12.03 12.15 16.03
N ILE A 17 12.26 13.12 16.90
CA ILE A 17 11.32 13.58 17.91
C ILE A 17 10.63 14.84 17.39
N ASP A 18 9.32 14.89 17.49
CA ASP A 18 8.55 16.10 17.25
C ASP A 18 8.70 17.04 18.46
N PRO A 19 9.30 18.24 18.29
CA PRO A 19 9.51 19.16 19.40
C PRO A 19 8.21 19.69 20.02
N ALA A 20 7.08 19.65 19.29
CA ALA A 20 5.80 20.12 19.82
C ALA A 20 5.19 19.14 20.83
N THR A 21 5.41 17.84 20.65
CA THR A 21 4.81 16.79 21.48
C THR A 21 5.81 16.06 22.38
N GLY A 22 7.11 16.11 22.05
CA GLY A 22 8.15 15.34 22.72
C GLY A 22 8.16 13.85 22.36
N PHE A 23 7.27 13.41 21.47
CA PHE A 23 7.16 12.02 21.01
C PHE A 23 7.74 11.83 19.61
N ALA A 24 7.76 10.60 19.11
CA ALA A 24 8.23 10.32 17.75
C ALA A 24 7.44 11.12 16.71
N ALA A 25 8.15 11.76 15.79
CA ALA A 25 7.55 12.48 14.67
C ALA A 25 6.83 11.48 13.74
N ARG A 26 5.73 11.95 13.13
CA ARG A 26 4.80 11.09 12.40
C ARG A 26 4.73 11.47 10.91
N PRO A 27 5.11 10.58 9.98
CA PRO A 27 4.79 10.72 8.56
C PRO A 27 3.32 10.30 8.33
N LEU A 28 2.38 11.06 8.90
CA LEU A 28 0.94 10.80 8.85
C LEU A 28 0.20 12.08 8.49
N ASP A 29 -0.49 12.06 7.35
CA ASP A 29 -1.20 13.21 6.83
C ASP A 29 -2.64 12.82 6.45
N ASN A 30 -3.59 13.74 6.58
CA ASN A 30 -4.85 13.68 5.84
C ASN A 30 -5.36 15.07 5.49
N TYR A 31 -4.47 16.06 5.52
CA TYR A 31 -4.74 17.43 5.18
C TYR A 31 -4.97 17.53 3.66
N GLY A 32 -6.12 18.07 3.26
CA GLY A 32 -6.55 18.12 1.85
C GLY A 32 -7.15 16.84 1.28
N VAL A 33 -7.19 15.72 2.02
CA VAL A 33 -7.79 14.47 1.54
C VAL A 33 -9.31 14.56 1.55
N GLN A 34 -9.91 14.33 0.39
CA GLN A 34 -11.36 14.36 0.16
C GLN A 34 -11.98 12.96 0.33
N TYR A 35 -12.25 12.56 1.56
CA TYR A 35 -12.81 11.24 1.83
C TYR A 35 -14.19 11.10 1.18
N GLY A 36 -14.39 10.03 0.40
CA GLY A 36 -15.64 9.75 -0.27
C GLY A 36 -15.85 10.46 -1.61
N LEU A 37 -14.81 11.04 -2.23
CA LEU A 37 -14.94 11.78 -3.49
C LEU A 37 -15.52 10.93 -4.63
N ASP A 38 -14.92 9.76 -4.89
CA ASP A 38 -15.36 8.88 -5.99
C ASP A 38 -16.81 8.39 -5.78
N ILE A 39 -17.17 8.03 -4.53
CA ILE A 39 -18.53 7.58 -4.21
C ILE A 39 -19.56 8.71 -4.16
N LEU A 40 -19.14 9.97 -3.95
CA LEU A 40 -19.99 11.14 -4.17
C LEU A 40 -20.27 11.29 -5.67
N ASN A 41 -19.23 11.26 -6.49
CA ASN A 41 -19.32 11.42 -7.93
C ASN A 41 -20.14 10.29 -8.58
N SER A 42 -20.10 9.08 -8.00
CA SER A 42 -20.95 7.96 -8.43
C SER A 42 -22.38 8.00 -7.86
N GLY A 43 -22.75 9.03 -7.09
CA GLY A 43 -24.08 9.20 -6.51
C GLY A 43 -24.45 8.24 -5.37
N GLN A 44 -23.47 7.55 -4.75
CA GLN A 44 -23.72 6.62 -3.64
C GLN A 44 -23.93 7.33 -2.31
N ILE A 45 -23.36 8.53 -2.16
CA ILE A 45 -23.60 9.43 -1.02
C ILE A 45 -24.09 10.79 -1.51
N THR A 46 -24.84 11.47 -0.66
CA THR A 46 -25.30 12.83 -0.91
C THR A 46 -24.18 13.85 -0.70
N LYS A 47 -24.29 15.03 -1.31
CA LYS A 47 -23.41 16.18 -1.03
C LYS A 47 -23.34 16.52 0.46
N ALA A 48 -24.48 16.45 1.15
CA ALA A 48 -24.55 16.68 2.60
C ALA A 48 -23.74 15.64 3.40
N GLN A 49 -23.81 14.36 3.02
CA GLN A 49 -23.00 13.30 3.65
C GLN A 49 -21.51 13.49 3.37
N PHE A 50 -21.13 13.87 2.14
CA PHE A 50 -19.73 14.14 1.79
C PHE A 50 -19.15 15.32 2.57
N ILE A 51 -19.89 16.43 2.67
CA ILE A 51 -19.50 17.60 3.46
C ILE A 51 -19.39 17.24 4.94
N ALA A 52 -20.39 16.55 5.50
CA ALA A 52 -20.36 16.12 6.90
C ALA A 52 -19.16 15.20 7.19
N LEU A 53 -18.93 14.19 6.34
CA LEU A 53 -17.78 13.31 6.46
C LEU A 53 -16.46 14.08 6.50
N ASN A 54 -16.25 14.99 5.55
CA ASN A 54 -14.99 15.72 5.46
C ASN A 54 -14.82 16.80 6.55
N ARG A 55 -15.91 17.36 7.06
CA ARG A 55 -15.87 18.26 8.21
C ARG A 55 -15.52 17.50 9.50
N ASP A 56 -16.12 16.33 9.69
CA ASP A 56 -16.17 15.65 11.00
C ASP A 56 -15.12 14.53 11.13
N VAL A 57 -14.42 14.14 10.05
CA VAL A 57 -13.40 13.06 10.07
C VAL A 57 -12.25 13.33 11.04
N GLY A 58 -11.83 14.59 11.16
CA GLY A 58 -10.71 15.01 11.99
C GLY A 58 -9.42 14.19 11.80
N GLY A 59 -8.77 13.86 12.91
CA GLY A 59 -7.54 13.12 12.94
C GLY A 59 -7.29 12.48 14.31
N TYR A 60 -6.02 12.22 14.61
CA TYR A 60 -5.56 11.55 15.82
C TYR A 60 -4.37 12.29 16.44
N ASP A 61 -4.44 12.51 17.76
CA ASP A 61 -3.31 13.00 18.55
C ASP A 61 -2.20 11.93 18.66
N ALA A 62 -1.13 12.24 19.38
CA ALA A 62 -0.01 11.32 19.55
C ALA A 62 -0.44 10.00 20.19
N ASP A 63 -1.42 9.98 21.09
CA ASP A 63 -1.92 8.79 21.81
C ASP A 63 -3.01 8.02 21.02
N LEU A 64 -3.27 8.41 19.77
CA LEU A 64 -4.32 7.86 18.91
C LEU A 64 -5.74 8.16 19.41
N ASN A 65 -5.93 9.20 20.24
CA ASN A 65 -7.27 9.71 20.50
C ASN A 65 -7.76 10.50 19.30
N HIS A 66 -9.05 10.36 18.96
CA HIS A 66 -9.66 11.17 17.92
C HIS A 66 -9.68 12.64 18.34
N VAL A 67 -9.31 13.52 17.41
CA VAL A 67 -9.35 14.96 17.57
C VAL A 67 -10.02 15.59 16.34
N PRO A 68 -10.70 16.74 16.48
CA PRO A 68 -11.39 17.37 15.35
C PRO A 68 -10.41 17.88 14.28
N GLU A 69 -9.15 18.12 14.62
CA GLU A 69 -8.14 18.58 13.69
C GLU A 69 -7.62 17.44 12.80
N ARG A 70 -7.53 17.70 11.49
CA ARG A 70 -6.86 16.82 10.54
C ARG A 70 -5.36 16.73 10.84
N HIS A 71 -4.78 15.57 10.56
CA HIS A 71 -3.36 15.34 10.64
C HIS A 71 -2.63 16.17 9.59
N ARG A 72 -1.53 16.79 10.01
CA ARG A 72 -0.45 17.24 9.12
C ARG A 72 0.79 16.44 9.47
N ALA A 73 1.44 15.86 8.48
CA ALA A 73 2.65 15.10 8.74
C ALA A 73 3.80 16.01 9.14
N ASN A 74 4.75 15.48 9.92
CA ASN A 74 6.01 16.16 10.14
C ASN A 74 6.83 16.11 8.84
N PRO A 75 7.23 17.24 8.23
CA PRO A 75 7.87 17.27 6.92
C PRO A 75 9.19 16.47 6.86
N GLU A 76 9.98 16.51 7.93
CA GLU A 76 11.25 15.79 8.02
C GLU A 76 11.01 14.28 8.16
N ALA A 77 10.06 13.88 9.01
CA ALA A 77 9.67 12.48 9.13
C ALA A 77 9.12 11.92 7.82
N THR A 78 8.31 12.71 7.09
CA THR A 78 7.78 12.33 5.78
C THR A 78 8.89 12.16 4.76
N ARG A 79 9.81 13.14 4.64
CA ARG A 79 10.96 13.01 3.74
C ARG A 79 11.74 11.74 4.04
N ARG A 80 12.09 11.49 5.31
CA ARG A 80 12.80 10.26 5.70
C ARG A 80 12.00 9.01 5.40
N ALA A 81 10.68 9.02 5.61
CA ALA A 81 9.84 7.87 5.31
C ALA A 81 9.90 7.51 3.82
N VAL A 82 9.78 8.51 2.94
CA VAL A 82 9.77 8.32 1.47
C VAL A 82 11.17 8.05 0.94
N ASP A 83 12.12 8.93 1.23
CA ASP A 83 13.45 8.93 0.60
C ASP A 83 14.34 7.77 1.07
N THR A 84 14.10 7.22 2.26
CA THR A 84 14.88 6.06 2.73
C THR A 84 14.24 4.71 2.36
N GLY A 85 13.07 4.73 1.69
CA GLY A 85 12.34 3.54 1.31
C GLY A 85 11.57 2.87 2.45
N ARG A 86 11.32 3.58 3.57
CA ARG A 86 10.53 3.07 4.69
C ARG A 86 9.04 3.01 4.34
N VAL A 87 8.55 3.98 3.58
CA VAL A 87 7.48 3.77 2.60
C VAL A 87 8.13 3.02 1.44
N LEU A 88 7.75 1.76 1.26
CA LEU A 88 8.44 0.84 0.36
C LEU A 88 8.66 1.46 -1.02
N TYR A 89 9.93 1.59 -1.42
CA TYR A 89 10.30 1.96 -2.78
C TYR A 89 10.42 0.69 -3.64
N GLY A 90 9.76 0.68 -4.80
CA GLY A 90 9.75 -0.49 -5.70
C GLY A 90 11.04 -0.69 -6.52
N GLY A 91 11.95 0.29 -6.54
CA GLY A 91 13.21 0.19 -7.28
C GLY A 91 14.35 -0.38 -6.43
N ALA A 92 15.59 -0.02 -6.80
CA ALA A 92 16.80 -0.43 -6.10
C ALA A 92 16.87 -1.95 -5.87
N GLY A 93 16.99 -2.41 -4.63
CA GLY A 93 17.07 -3.85 -4.33
C GLY A 93 15.87 -4.64 -4.82
N LEU A 94 14.66 -4.05 -4.84
CA LEU A 94 13.47 -4.73 -5.35
C LEU A 94 13.47 -4.92 -6.87
N ALA A 95 14.25 -4.14 -7.63
CA ALA A 95 14.42 -4.34 -9.07
C ALA A 95 15.21 -5.63 -9.41
N THR A 96 15.98 -6.12 -8.44
CA THR A 96 16.91 -7.25 -8.62
C THR A 96 16.63 -8.40 -7.67
N THR A 97 15.49 -8.39 -6.98
CA THR A 97 15.12 -9.44 -6.02
C THR A 97 13.99 -10.27 -6.60
N PRO A 98 14.09 -11.60 -6.68
CA PRO A 98 12.93 -12.45 -6.96
C PRO A 98 11.95 -12.40 -5.79
N VAL A 99 10.67 -12.11 -6.06
CA VAL A 99 9.64 -11.95 -5.03
C VAL A 99 8.48 -12.92 -5.28
N ILE A 100 8.17 -13.71 -4.26
CA ILE A 100 6.90 -14.44 -4.15
C ILE A 100 6.14 -13.82 -2.98
N ASP A 101 5.07 -13.08 -3.28
CA ASP A 101 4.16 -12.49 -2.30
C ASP A 101 3.01 -13.48 -2.06
N TYR A 102 3.07 -14.14 -0.90
CA TYR A 102 2.14 -15.19 -0.50
C TYR A 102 1.27 -14.72 0.65
N ARG A 103 -0.05 -14.72 0.44
CA ARG A 103 -0.99 -14.07 1.34
C ARG A 103 -2.20 -14.94 1.67
N SER A 104 -2.65 -14.85 2.92
CA SER A 104 -4.02 -15.21 3.30
C SER A 104 -4.97 -14.06 3.01
N TYR A 105 -6.15 -14.37 2.48
CA TYR A 105 -7.21 -13.38 2.36
C TYR A 105 -7.88 -13.17 3.71
N THR A 106 -7.90 -11.92 4.18
CA THR A 106 -8.42 -11.54 5.49
C THR A 106 -9.30 -10.30 5.45
N ASP A 107 -9.56 -9.77 4.25
CA ASP A 107 -10.36 -8.56 4.04
C ASP A 107 -11.82 -8.73 4.46
N ASP A 108 -12.30 -9.97 4.59
CA ASP A 108 -13.65 -10.34 5.07
C ASP A 108 -13.71 -10.59 6.59
N ARG A 109 -12.60 -10.46 7.32
CA ARG A 109 -12.59 -10.71 8.76
C ARG A 109 -13.46 -9.72 9.51
N GLU A 110 -14.41 -10.26 10.26
CA GLU A 110 -15.19 -9.51 11.23
C GLU A 110 -14.25 -8.87 12.27
N GLY A 111 -14.42 -7.57 12.52
CA GLY A 111 -13.51 -6.76 13.35
C GLY A 111 -12.36 -6.10 12.58
N GLY A 112 -12.16 -6.44 11.31
CA GLY A 112 -11.12 -5.90 10.45
C GLY A 112 -9.74 -6.52 10.68
N ASP A 113 -8.91 -6.50 9.63
CA ASP A 113 -7.53 -6.99 9.68
C ASP A 113 -6.66 -6.03 8.85
N ILE A 114 -5.49 -5.64 9.37
CA ILE A 114 -4.58 -4.74 8.65
C ILE A 114 -3.87 -5.42 7.47
N HIS A 115 -3.92 -6.75 7.38
CA HIS A 115 -3.31 -7.54 6.31
C HIS A 115 -4.21 -7.62 5.07
N MET A 116 -4.72 -6.46 4.63
CA MET A 116 -5.59 -6.33 3.46
C MET A 116 -4.87 -6.70 2.14
N ILE A 117 -5.58 -7.34 1.20
CA ILE A 117 -5.02 -7.76 -0.10
C ILE A 117 -4.56 -6.57 -0.96
N VAL A 118 -5.17 -5.40 -0.77
CA VAL A 118 -4.82 -4.17 -1.52
C VAL A 118 -3.33 -3.84 -1.45
N HIS A 119 -2.66 -4.15 -0.33
CA HIS A 119 -1.24 -3.90 -0.14
C HIS A 119 -0.34 -4.71 -1.09
N GLN A 120 -0.81 -5.88 -1.55
CA GLN A 120 -0.16 -6.67 -2.58
C GLN A 120 -0.09 -5.88 -3.89
N PHE A 121 -1.23 -5.32 -4.29
CA PHE A 121 -1.34 -4.51 -5.50
C PHE A 121 -0.61 -3.17 -5.40
N SER A 122 -0.60 -2.53 -4.23
CA SER A 122 0.24 -1.35 -3.99
C SER A 122 1.73 -1.66 -4.18
N THR A 123 2.20 -2.81 -3.70
CA THR A 123 3.59 -3.24 -3.88
C THR A 123 3.93 -3.45 -5.36
N ARG A 124 3.05 -4.11 -6.12
CA ARG A 124 3.24 -4.26 -7.57
C ARG A 124 3.17 -2.95 -8.32
N ALA A 125 2.26 -2.04 -7.97
CA ALA A 125 2.20 -0.71 -8.58
C ALA A 125 3.50 0.07 -8.35
N ARG A 126 4.14 -0.05 -7.17
CA ARG A 126 5.46 0.54 -6.88
C ARG A 126 6.57 -0.07 -7.72
N LEU A 127 6.58 -1.39 -7.92
CA LEU A 127 7.53 -2.06 -8.81
C LEU A 127 7.41 -1.55 -10.25
N VAL A 128 6.19 -1.52 -10.79
CA VAL A 128 5.93 -1.03 -12.15
C VAL A 128 6.34 0.43 -12.29
N ALA A 129 5.98 1.29 -11.33
CA ALA A 129 6.33 2.70 -11.37
C ALA A 129 7.86 2.95 -11.34
N ALA A 130 8.61 2.14 -10.59
CA ALA A 130 10.05 2.32 -10.46
C ALA A 130 10.87 1.65 -11.58
N ASN A 131 10.39 0.53 -12.12
CA ASN A 131 11.17 -0.34 -13.01
C ASN A 131 10.56 -0.48 -14.42
N GLY A 132 9.33 0.00 -14.64
CA GLY A 132 8.58 -0.19 -15.88
C GLY A 132 7.85 -1.54 -16.00
N HIS A 133 8.13 -2.47 -15.08
CA HIS A 133 7.53 -3.80 -15.04
C HIS A 133 7.56 -4.37 -13.60
N ALA A 134 6.94 -5.54 -13.40
CA ALA A 134 6.98 -6.28 -12.14
C ALA A 134 7.23 -7.78 -12.37
N ASP A 135 7.99 -8.12 -13.40
CA ASP A 135 8.12 -9.51 -13.87
C ASP A 135 8.86 -10.42 -12.87
N ASN A 136 9.63 -9.81 -11.96
CA ASN A 136 10.27 -10.45 -10.81
C ASN A 136 9.34 -10.63 -9.59
N HIS A 137 8.05 -10.32 -9.71
CA HIS A 137 7.09 -10.41 -8.61
C HIS A 137 5.91 -11.32 -8.96
N VAL A 138 5.67 -12.33 -8.13
CA VAL A 138 4.57 -13.29 -8.25
C VAL A 138 3.68 -13.22 -7.03
N MET A 139 2.38 -13.12 -7.25
CA MET A 139 1.37 -13.05 -6.22
C MET A 139 0.64 -14.39 -6.05
N ASN A 140 0.43 -14.81 -4.82
CA ASN A 140 -0.30 -16.04 -4.49
C ASN A 140 -1.25 -15.80 -3.32
N VAL A 141 -2.53 -16.13 -3.51
CA VAL A 141 -3.57 -15.87 -2.50
C VAL A 141 -4.36 -17.13 -2.15
N GLY A 142 -4.66 -17.30 -0.86
CA GLY A 142 -5.58 -18.36 -0.39
C GLY A 142 -4.95 -19.73 -0.20
N GLY A 143 -3.62 -19.84 -0.32
CA GLY A 143 -2.92 -21.09 -0.03
C GLY A 143 -2.89 -21.43 1.47
N ARG A 144 -2.51 -22.68 1.78
CA ARG A 144 -2.33 -23.14 3.16
C ARG A 144 -0.91 -22.84 3.63
N TRP A 145 -0.80 -22.24 4.81
CA TRP A 145 0.48 -22.01 5.46
C TRP A 145 1.01 -23.30 6.09
N GLY A 146 2.18 -23.75 5.62
CA GLY A 146 2.85 -24.94 6.13
C GLY A 146 3.88 -25.52 5.15
N TYR A 147 4.64 -26.49 5.65
CA TYR A 147 5.63 -27.26 4.88
C TYR A 147 5.34 -28.76 4.89
N THR A 148 4.18 -29.15 5.43
CA THR A 148 3.76 -30.54 5.62
C THR A 148 2.99 -31.05 4.41
N GLU A 149 2.79 -32.37 4.34
CA GLU A 149 2.02 -32.99 3.24
C GLU A 149 0.57 -32.50 3.18
N ASP A 150 -0.05 -32.19 4.33
CA ASP A 150 -1.43 -31.67 4.42
C ASP A 150 -1.53 -30.14 4.12
N ARG A 151 -0.40 -29.42 4.16
CA ARG A 151 -0.29 -27.98 3.87
C ARG A 151 0.94 -27.70 3.01
N PRO A 152 0.99 -28.19 1.77
CA PRO A 152 2.24 -28.23 1.01
C PRO A 152 2.58 -26.92 0.30
N ASP A 153 1.67 -25.95 0.23
CA ASP A 153 1.73 -24.87 -0.77
C ASP A 153 2.89 -23.91 -0.57
N LEU A 154 3.10 -23.46 0.67
CA LEU A 154 4.27 -22.64 0.98
C LEU A 154 5.57 -23.44 0.75
N GLY A 155 5.58 -24.74 1.06
CA GLY A 155 6.70 -25.62 0.72
C GLY A 155 6.95 -25.75 -0.79
N VAL A 156 5.89 -25.78 -1.61
CA VAL A 156 6.00 -25.75 -3.08
C VAL A 156 6.61 -24.42 -3.53
N LEU A 157 6.10 -23.28 -3.04
CA LEU A 157 6.63 -21.96 -3.37
C LEU A 157 8.08 -21.78 -2.90
N PHE A 158 8.44 -22.32 -1.74
CA PHE A 158 9.82 -22.30 -1.23
C PHE A 158 10.77 -23.05 -2.17
N ARG A 159 10.38 -24.24 -2.66
CA ARG A 159 11.17 -24.96 -3.69
C ARG A 159 11.23 -24.22 -5.02
N GLN A 160 10.19 -23.47 -5.40
CA GLN A 160 10.23 -22.63 -6.59
C GLN A 160 11.19 -21.44 -6.41
N MET A 161 11.22 -20.82 -5.22
CA MET A 161 12.19 -19.78 -4.90
C MET A 161 13.63 -20.32 -4.92
N ASP A 162 13.88 -21.49 -4.33
CA ASP A 162 15.18 -22.17 -4.39
C ASP A 162 15.63 -22.40 -5.84
N ARG A 163 14.74 -22.91 -6.70
CA ARG A 163 15.01 -23.07 -8.13
C ARG A 163 15.28 -21.74 -8.82
N TRP A 164 14.52 -20.69 -8.50
CA TRP A 164 14.72 -19.36 -9.08
C TRP A 164 16.10 -18.80 -8.73
N LEU A 165 16.49 -18.85 -7.46
CA LEU A 165 17.80 -18.40 -6.99
C LEU A 165 18.94 -19.22 -7.60
N THR A 166 18.79 -20.55 -7.68
CA THR A 166 19.77 -21.43 -8.31
C THR A 166 19.94 -21.12 -9.80
N ASN A 167 18.83 -20.85 -10.52
CA ASN A 167 18.88 -20.42 -11.91
C ASN A 167 19.62 -19.08 -12.07
N ILE A 168 19.37 -18.10 -11.18
CA ILE A 168 20.07 -16.80 -11.20
C ILE A 168 21.58 -17.00 -10.98
N GLN A 169 21.95 -17.87 -10.04
CA GLN A 169 23.36 -18.15 -9.74
C GLN A 169 24.07 -18.87 -10.88
N ALA A 170 23.39 -19.78 -11.57
CA ALA A 170 23.93 -20.52 -12.70
C ALA A 170 24.03 -19.69 -13.99
N ASP A 171 23.38 -18.52 -14.04
CA ASP A 171 23.31 -17.65 -15.20
C ASP A 171 24.55 -16.73 -15.28
N ASP A 172 25.51 -17.11 -16.13
CA ASP A 172 26.80 -16.43 -16.33
C ASP A 172 26.78 -15.36 -17.43
N GLU A 173 25.64 -15.17 -18.11
CA GLU A 173 25.51 -14.21 -19.20
C GLU A 173 25.81 -12.76 -18.75
N PRO A 174 26.44 -11.93 -19.57
CA PRO A 174 26.84 -10.58 -19.18
C PRO A 174 25.71 -9.55 -19.35
N ILE A 175 24.54 -9.81 -18.75
CA ILE A 175 23.38 -8.89 -18.74
C ILE A 175 23.13 -8.31 -17.34
N ALA A 176 22.28 -7.29 -17.24
CA ALA A 176 21.93 -6.66 -15.98
C ALA A 176 21.28 -7.67 -15.01
N LEU A 177 21.56 -7.53 -13.70
CA LEU A 177 21.02 -8.46 -12.69
C LEU A 177 19.48 -8.47 -12.67
N SER A 178 18.83 -7.33 -12.90
CA SER A 178 17.37 -7.23 -13.01
C SER A 178 16.83 -8.10 -14.15
N GLU A 179 17.50 -8.11 -15.30
CA GLU A 179 17.13 -8.95 -16.45
C GLU A 179 17.41 -10.44 -16.17
N LYS A 180 18.53 -10.76 -15.50
CA LYS A 180 18.81 -12.15 -15.06
C LYS A 180 17.72 -12.67 -14.15
N VAL A 181 17.29 -11.88 -13.17
CA VAL A 181 16.23 -12.26 -12.23
C VAL A 181 14.95 -12.58 -12.98
N VAL A 182 14.55 -11.76 -13.95
CA VAL A 182 13.35 -12.04 -14.76
C VAL A 182 13.52 -13.31 -15.61
N ARG A 183 14.64 -13.44 -16.33
CA ARG A 183 14.90 -14.60 -17.19
C ARG A 183 14.97 -15.92 -16.42
N ALA A 184 15.54 -15.90 -15.23
CA ALA A 184 15.77 -17.09 -14.40
C ALA A 184 14.50 -17.61 -13.70
N LYS A 185 13.38 -16.88 -13.78
CA LYS A 185 12.10 -17.24 -13.17
C LYS A 185 11.61 -18.60 -13.66
N PRO A 186 11.30 -19.57 -12.78
CA PRO A 186 10.85 -20.89 -13.19
C PRO A 186 9.60 -20.85 -14.09
N ALA A 187 9.63 -21.61 -15.18
CA ALA A 187 8.45 -21.79 -16.04
C ALA A 187 7.31 -22.40 -15.22
N GLY A 188 6.16 -21.70 -15.15
CA GLY A 188 4.99 -22.08 -14.37
C GLY A 188 4.88 -21.40 -12.99
N LEU A 189 5.90 -20.68 -12.53
CA LEU A 189 5.77 -19.79 -11.38
C LEU A 189 5.12 -18.48 -11.84
N ALA A 190 3.79 -18.43 -11.76
CA ALA A 190 2.99 -17.27 -12.11
C ALA A 190 1.99 -16.95 -10.99
N ASP A 191 1.34 -15.79 -11.12
CA ASP A 191 0.26 -15.41 -10.22
C ASP A 191 -0.79 -16.51 -10.15
N ASN A 192 -1.32 -16.74 -8.96
CA ASN A 192 -2.42 -17.66 -8.78
C ASN A 192 -3.21 -17.42 -7.49
N CYS A 193 -4.36 -18.06 -7.42
CA CYS A 193 -5.13 -18.15 -6.21
C CYS A 193 -5.65 -19.57 -5.99
N TRP A 194 -6.07 -19.88 -4.77
CA TRP A 194 -6.69 -21.17 -4.46
C TRP A 194 -8.21 -21.05 -4.36
N ASP A 195 -8.94 -21.68 -5.29
CA ASP A 195 -10.40 -21.80 -5.17
C ASP A 195 -10.74 -22.89 -4.15
N THR A 196 -11.31 -22.47 -3.01
CA THR A 196 -11.75 -23.36 -1.94
C THR A 196 -13.27 -23.55 -1.88
N ARG A 197 -14.04 -22.93 -2.78
CA ARG A 197 -15.52 -22.98 -2.78
C ARG A 197 -16.06 -24.41 -2.96
N GLY A 198 -15.33 -25.26 -3.69
CA GLY A 198 -15.69 -26.66 -3.92
C GLY A 198 -15.46 -27.61 -2.73
N GLY A 199 -14.71 -27.18 -1.70
CA GLY A 199 -14.25 -28.02 -0.59
C GLY A 199 -15.25 -28.21 0.55
N GLY A 200 -16.56 -28.26 0.23
CA GLY A 200 -17.69 -28.02 1.12
C GLY A 200 -17.61 -28.52 2.58
N ARG A 201 -18.21 -27.73 3.49
CA ARG A 201 -18.58 -28.09 4.87
C ARG A 201 -19.87 -28.93 4.97
N GLY A 202 -20.27 -29.63 3.91
CA GLY A 202 -21.53 -30.39 3.85
C GLY A 202 -21.32 -31.69 3.08
N GLY A 203 -21.84 -32.79 3.61
CA GLY A 203 -21.50 -34.20 3.29
C GLY A 203 -21.81 -34.73 1.88
N GLY A 204 -21.52 -33.97 0.82
CA GLY A 204 -21.28 -34.48 -0.53
C GLY A 204 -19.79 -34.66 -0.81
N GLN A 205 -19.42 -35.37 -1.88
CA GLN A 205 -18.02 -35.55 -2.27
C GLN A 205 -17.35 -34.18 -2.49
N ALA A 206 -16.46 -33.79 -1.58
CA ALA A 206 -15.74 -32.52 -1.66
C ALA A 206 -14.93 -32.47 -2.96
N ARG A 207 -15.21 -31.50 -3.83
CA ARG A 207 -14.28 -31.15 -4.89
C ARG A 207 -13.12 -30.46 -4.19
N GLY A 208 -11.96 -31.10 -4.13
CA GLY A 208 -10.78 -30.54 -3.47
C GLY A 208 -10.49 -29.12 -3.95
N ARG A 209 -9.72 -28.37 -3.16
CA ARG A 209 -9.23 -27.04 -3.56
C ARG A 209 -8.52 -27.09 -4.91
N VAL A 210 -8.70 -26.05 -5.72
CA VAL A 210 -8.09 -25.95 -7.05
C VAL A 210 -7.10 -24.78 -7.06
N ASN A 211 -5.89 -25.00 -7.56
CA ASN A 211 -4.95 -23.91 -7.82
C ASN A 211 -5.30 -23.29 -9.17
N VAL A 212 -5.75 -22.04 -9.15
CA VAL A 212 -6.16 -21.29 -10.34
C VAL A 212 -5.05 -20.33 -10.74
N MET A 213 -4.37 -20.66 -11.83
CA MET A 213 -3.29 -19.85 -12.39
C MET A 213 -3.90 -18.73 -13.26
N GLU A 214 -4.08 -17.55 -12.69
CA GLU A 214 -4.62 -16.37 -13.34
C GLU A 214 -3.86 -15.12 -12.85
N PRO A 215 -3.68 -14.09 -13.68
CA PRO A 215 -3.11 -12.81 -13.23
C PRO A 215 -3.93 -12.23 -12.08
N LEU A 216 -3.25 -11.77 -11.03
CA LEU A 216 -3.88 -11.04 -9.95
C LEU A 216 -3.77 -9.54 -10.21
N ALA A 217 -4.91 -8.86 -10.23
CA ALA A 217 -5.02 -7.42 -10.41
C ALA A 217 -5.96 -6.80 -9.38
N TYR A 218 -5.79 -5.51 -9.10
CA TYR A 218 -6.58 -4.76 -8.12
C TYR A 218 -8.07 -4.74 -8.48
N GLU A 219 -8.40 -4.39 -9.72
CA GLU A 219 -9.74 -4.57 -10.31
C GLU A 219 -9.78 -5.88 -11.10
N GLY A 220 -9.42 -6.97 -10.41
CA GLY A 220 -9.29 -8.29 -11.02
C GLY A 220 -10.64 -8.86 -11.46
N ALA A 221 -10.66 -9.42 -12.67
CA ALA A 221 -11.74 -10.26 -13.17
C ALA A 221 -11.36 -11.75 -13.05
N GLY A 222 -12.26 -12.65 -13.47
CA GLY A 222 -12.02 -14.09 -13.45
C GLY A 222 -12.18 -14.69 -12.05
N THR A 223 -11.75 -15.94 -11.92
CA THR A 223 -12.01 -16.72 -10.70
C THR A 223 -11.34 -16.07 -9.49
N CYS A 224 -10.08 -15.66 -9.64
CA CYS A 224 -9.34 -15.08 -8.52
C CYS A 224 -9.88 -13.73 -8.06
N GLY A 225 -10.28 -12.86 -8.99
CA GLY A 225 -10.90 -11.57 -8.67
C GLY A 225 -12.27 -11.72 -8.01
N GLU A 226 -13.05 -12.74 -8.40
CA GLU A 226 -14.35 -13.03 -7.78
C GLU A 226 -14.23 -13.54 -6.34
N ILE A 227 -13.26 -14.41 -6.06
CA ILE A 227 -13.15 -15.04 -4.73
C ILE A 227 -12.30 -14.23 -3.74
N TYR A 228 -11.40 -13.38 -4.24
CA TYR A 228 -10.50 -12.55 -3.45
C TYR A 228 -10.51 -11.09 -3.97
N PRO A 229 -11.66 -10.40 -3.93
CA PRO A 229 -11.75 -9.03 -4.40
C PRO A 229 -10.87 -8.09 -3.56
N ALA A 230 -10.25 -7.10 -4.21
CA ALA A 230 -9.58 -6.02 -3.50
C ALA A 230 -10.55 -4.86 -3.29
N TYR A 231 -10.58 -4.31 -2.08
CA TYR A 231 -11.38 -3.13 -1.77
C TYR A 231 -10.53 -1.85 -1.74
N PRO A 232 -11.07 -0.72 -2.22
CA PRO A 232 -10.37 0.55 -2.15
C PRO A 232 -10.20 1.03 -0.72
N THR A 233 -9.04 1.64 -0.45
CA THR A 233 -8.83 2.36 0.81
C THR A 233 -9.55 3.72 0.73
N PRO A 234 -9.86 4.36 1.87
CA PRO A 234 -10.43 5.71 1.87
C PRO A 234 -9.58 6.74 1.09
N ARG A 235 -8.26 6.54 1.00
CA ARG A 235 -7.37 7.38 0.19
C ARG A 235 -7.48 7.09 -1.30
N HIS A 236 -7.70 5.84 -1.72
CA HIS A 236 -7.99 5.53 -3.13
C HIS A 236 -9.31 6.14 -3.57
N VAL A 237 -10.36 6.04 -2.72
CA VAL A 237 -11.66 6.70 -2.98
C VAL A 237 -11.55 8.22 -3.04
N ALA A 238 -10.53 8.80 -2.41
CA ALA A 238 -10.20 10.23 -2.47
C ALA A 238 -9.32 10.62 -3.67
N GLY A 239 -9.04 9.70 -4.60
CA GLY A 239 -8.22 9.92 -5.80
C GLY A 239 -6.74 9.57 -5.65
N GLY A 240 -6.31 9.05 -4.49
CA GLY A 240 -4.92 8.65 -4.26
C GLY A 240 -4.50 7.44 -5.11
N PRO A 241 -3.22 7.35 -5.50
CA PRO A 241 -2.76 6.28 -6.39
C PRO A 241 -2.76 4.92 -5.71
N LEU A 242 -2.96 3.85 -6.48
CA LEU A 242 -2.87 2.46 -6.00
C LEU A 242 -1.53 2.14 -5.32
N ALA A 243 -0.44 2.78 -5.77
CA ALA A 243 0.88 2.67 -5.14
C ALA A 243 0.88 3.12 -3.67
N ASN A 244 -0.07 3.94 -3.23
CA ASN A 244 -0.28 4.37 -1.85
C ASN A 244 1.05 4.77 -1.15
N ASN A 245 1.85 5.58 -1.84
CA ASN A 245 3.21 5.98 -1.45
C ASN A 245 3.37 7.50 -1.34
N ILE A 246 2.26 8.24 -1.38
CA ILE A 246 2.19 9.68 -1.10
C ILE A 246 1.74 9.81 0.35
N VAL A 247 2.60 10.27 1.24
CA VAL A 247 2.26 10.55 2.63
C VAL A 247 1.53 11.90 2.69
N SER A 248 2.18 12.95 2.20
CA SER A 248 1.65 14.31 2.13
C SER A 248 1.52 14.72 0.66
N CYS A 249 0.32 15.09 0.21
CA CYS A 249 0.09 15.52 -1.17
C CYS A 249 0.43 17.02 -1.33
N HIS A 250 0.74 17.43 -2.56
CA HIS A 250 0.60 18.84 -2.91
C HIS A 250 -0.87 19.26 -2.85
N LEU A 251 -1.16 20.51 -2.53
CA LEU A 251 -2.53 21.02 -2.51
C LEU A 251 -2.79 21.89 -3.74
N LYS A 252 -3.97 21.72 -4.33
CA LYS A 252 -4.54 22.60 -5.35
C LYS A 252 -5.82 23.26 -4.82
N PRO A 253 -6.18 24.46 -5.29
CA PRO A 253 -7.46 25.07 -4.97
C PRO A 253 -8.63 24.13 -5.30
N LEU A 254 -9.73 24.25 -4.55
CA LEU A 254 -10.99 23.60 -4.92
C LEU A 254 -11.45 24.09 -6.30
N ASP A 255 -11.79 23.14 -7.18
CA ASP A 255 -12.35 23.42 -8.50
C ASP A 255 -13.69 22.69 -8.66
N ARG A 256 -14.74 23.40 -9.06
CA ARG A 256 -16.06 22.80 -9.29
C ARG A 256 -16.02 21.77 -10.42
N ALA A 257 -15.07 21.89 -11.35
CA ALA A 257 -14.87 20.94 -12.43
C ALA A 257 -14.31 19.58 -11.96
N ASP A 258 -13.80 19.48 -10.73
CA ASP A 258 -13.34 18.21 -10.16
C ASP A 258 -14.49 17.31 -9.66
N TYR A 259 -15.74 17.77 -9.74
CA TYR A 259 -16.92 17.07 -9.20
C TYR A 259 -17.95 16.80 -10.28
N GLU A 260 -18.52 15.58 -10.27
CA GLU A 260 -19.61 15.19 -11.16
C GLU A 260 -20.99 15.70 -10.66
N VAL A 261 -21.02 16.29 -9.46
CA VAL A 261 -22.22 16.86 -8.84
C VAL A 261 -22.13 18.39 -8.77
N GLU A 262 -23.26 19.06 -8.95
CA GLU A 262 -23.34 20.52 -8.80
C GLU A 262 -23.57 20.91 -7.34
N PHE A 263 -22.63 21.63 -6.73
CA PHE A 263 -22.79 22.23 -5.41
C PHE A 263 -23.53 23.57 -5.47
N THR A 264 -24.37 23.88 -4.47
CA THR A 264 -24.86 25.24 -4.28
C THR A 264 -23.72 26.17 -3.83
N ASN A 265 -24.00 27.47 -3.68
CA ASN A 265 -22.99 28.40 -3.17
C ASN A 265 -22.69 28.16 -1.70
N GLU A 266 -23.72 27.80 -0.91
CA GLU A 266 -23.61 27.50 0.52
C GLU A 266 -22.80 26.23 0.74
N GLU A 267 -23.07 25.17 -0.02
CA GLU A 267 -22.32 23.91 0.05
C GLU A 267 -20.86 24.10 -0.37
N TRP A 268 -20.61 24.91 -1.41
CA TRP A 268 -19.25 25.22 -1.85
C TRP A 268 -18.48 26.05 -0.83
N SER A 269 -19.15 27.01 -0.18
CA SER A 269 -18.57 27.76 0.94
C SER A 269 -18.18 26.83 2.08
N ALA A 270 -19.03 25.85 2.42
CA ALA A 270 -18.73 24.86 3.44
C ALA A 270 -17.50 24.01 3.08
N LEU A 271 -17.35 23.59 1.81
CA LEU A 271 -16.13 22.91 1.36
C LEU A 271 -14.89 23.79 1.48
N GLY A 272 -15.00 25.08 1.13
CA GLY A 272 -13.91 26.05 1.28
C GLY A 272 -13.48 26.24 2.74
N GLU A 273 -14.41 26.18 3.70
CA GLU A 273 -14.10 26.21 5.13
C GLU A 273 -13.40 24.93 5.61
N ILE A 274 -13.77 23.78 5.06
CA ILE A 274 -13.14 22.48 5.40
C ILE A 274 -11.72 22.39 4.81
N PHE A 275 -11.51 22.94 3.61
CA PHE A 275 -10.25 22.88 2.86
C PHE A 275 -9.71 24.28 2.54
N PRO A 276 -9.34 25.09 3.55
CA PRO A 276 -8.96 26.49 3.35
C PRO A 276 -7.69 26.66 2.51
N ASP A 277 -6.76 25.69 2.60
CA ASP A 277 -5.52 25.68 1.82
C ASP A 277 -5.63 24.84 0.53
N GLY A 278 -6.82 24.29 0.25
CA GLY A 278 -7.07 23.41 -0.90
C GLY A 278 -7.08 21.90 -0.58
N VAL A 279 -7.16 21.11 -1.65
CA VAL A 279 -7.32 19.66 -1.65
C VAL A 279 -6.14 18.97 -2.34
N CYS A 280 -5.95 17.68 -2.09
CA CYS A 280 -4.84 16.94 -2.68
C CYS A 280 -4.83 16.96 -4.21
N ASP A 281 -3.71 17.41 -4.77
CA ASP A 281 -3.29 17.15 -6.14
C ASP A 281 -2.37 15.92 -6.15
N TRP A 282 -3.00 14.75 -6.22
CA TRP A 282 -2.28 13.47 -6.21
C TRP A 282 -1.31 13.28 -7.39
N ALA A 283 -1.50 14.01 -8.49
CA ALA A 283 -0.67 13.88 -9.68
C ALA A 283 0.75 14.44 -9.48
N GLN A 284 0.94 15.35 -8.53
CA GLN A 284 2.25 15.94 -8.21
C GLN A 284 3.12 15.04 -7.33
N GLY A 285 2.57 13.95 -6.78
CA GLY A 285 3.31 13.05 -5.90
C GLY A 285 3.39 13.55 -4.46
N ASP A 286 4.43 13.10 -3.74
CA ASP A 286 4.66 13.47 -2.34
C ASP A 286 5.34 14.83 -2.21
N LEU A 287 4.78 15.68 -1.35
CA LEU A 287 5.20 17.05 -1.11
C LEU A 287 6.62 17.18 -0.53
N HIS A 288 7.08 16.18 0.21
CA HIS A 288 8.34 16.26 0.95
C HIS A 288 9.42 15.32 0.42
N GLY A 289 9.03 14.26 -0.30
CA GLY A 289 9.95 13.35 -0.96
C GLY A 289 10.83 14.05 -1.99
N GLN A 290 12.12 13.75 -1.96
CA GLN A 290 13.12 14.25 -2.92
C GLN A 290 13.75 13.13 -3.75
N GLY A 291 13.37 11.88 -3.47
CA GLY A 291 13.81 10.70 -4.20
C GLY A 291 14.64 9.78 -3.32
N TYR A 292 14.72 8.51 -3.73
CA TYR A 292 15.38 7.48 -2.96
C TYR A 292 16.87 7.77 -2.72
N GLN A 293 17.30 7.71 -1.47
CA GLN A 293 18.65 8.08 -1.03
C GLN A 293 19.66 6.91 -1.02
N GLY A 294 19.22 5.69 -1.32
CA GLY A 294 20.10 4.51 -1.37
C GLY A 294 20.07 3.65 -0.12
N THR A 295 21.05 2.75 -0.03
CA THR A 295 21.19 1.76 1.05
C THR A 295 22.30 2.15 2.02
N TRP A 296 22.39 1.46 3.15
CA TRP A 296 23.40 1.71 4.19
C TRP A 296 23.38 3.15 4.72
N LEU A 297 22.19 3.72 4.89
CA LEU A 297 22.02 5.06 5.45
C LEU A 297 22.21 5.05 6.97
N SER A 298 22.74 6.14 7.51
CA SER A 298 22.79 6.41 8.94
C SER A 298 21.80 7.50 9.31
N PHE A 299 21.03 7.29 10.37
CA PHE A 299 20.21 8.35 10.98
C PHE A 299 20.96 9.04 12.15
N GLY A 300 22.28 8.87 12.18
CA GLY A 300 23.17 9.21 13.28
C GLY A 300 23.82 7.96 13.90
N PRO A 301 25.03 8.08 14.48
CA PRO A 301 25.85 9.29 14.53
C PRO A 301 26.78 9.46 13.31
N SER A 302 26.76 8.57 12.32
CA SER A 302 27.71 8.64 11.20
C SER A 302 27.35 9.78 10.25
N ASP A 303 28.29 10.70 10.03
CA ASP A 303 28.13 11.81 9.08
C ASP A 303 28.51 11.41 7.63
N VAL A 304 29.07 10.22 7.40
CA VAL A 304 29.54 9.78 6.07
C VAL A 304 28.38 9.40 5.14
N ASN A 305 27.35 8.76 5.70
CA ASN A 305 26.22 8.16 5.01
C ASN A 305 24.89 8.63 5.59
N ARG A 306 24.87 9.87 6.10
CA ARG A 306 23.73 10.42 6.83
C ARG A 306 22.51 10.59 5.92
N ALA A 307 21.37 10.05 6.34
CA ALA A 307 20.09 10.29 5.71
C ALA A 307 19.74 11.78 5.79
N ARG A 308 19.27 12.33 4.67
CA ARG A 308 18.86 13.73 4.51
C ARG A 308 17.34 13.89 4.63
#